data_AF-A0AAD7U7S7-F1
#
_entry.id   AF-A0AAD7U7S7-F1
#
_cell.length_a   1.000
_cell.length_b   1.000
_cell.length_c   1.000
_cell.angle_alpha   90.00
_cell.angle_beta   90.00
_cell.angle_gamma   90.00
#
_symmetry.space_group_name_H-M   'P 1'
#
loop_
_entity.id
_entity.type
_entity.pdbx_description
1 polymer ?
#
loop_
_entity_poly.entity_id
_entity_poly.type
_entity_poly.pdbx_seq_one_letter_code
_entity_poly.pdbx_strand_id
1 'polypeptide(L)'
;MHMIAFALVVRRGVSINISAGSVARVIEGVDRVMVLTGARASCAAGIPDFRSPGDMYASLRPELLTASESQKHLMREDPVYVADKKMFLASQFQYREIRRPFILGTQ
;
A
#
# COMPACT_ATOMS: atom_id res chain seq x y z
N MET A 1 26.79 -22.63 -11.33
CA MET A 1 25.93 -21.90 -10.36
C MET A 1 24.79 -21.26 -11.15
N HIS A 2 23.70 -22.00 -11.36
CA HIS A 2 22.54 -21.49 -12.12
C HIS A 2 21.49 -21.00 -11.13
N MET A 3 21.27 -19.69 -11.11
CA MET A 3 20.20 -19.06 -10.35
C MET A 3 18.96 -19.06 -11.25
N ILE A 4 18.02 -19.96 -11.00
CA ILE A 4 16.72 -19.96 -11.68
C ILE A 4 15.82 -18.99 -10.91
N ALA A 5 15.66 -17.78 -11.44
CA ALA A 5 14.69 -16.81 -10.94
C ALA A 5 13.35 -17.01 -11.66
N PHE A 6 12.35 -17.55 -10.96
CA PHE A 6 10.97 -17.53 -11.45
C PHE A 6 10.34 -16.19 -11.09
N ALA A 7 10.23 -15.28 -12.07
CA ALA A 7 9.34 -14.15 -11.98
C ALA A 7 7.92 -14.62 -12.36
N LEU A 8 7.00 -14.69 -11.39
CA LEU A 8 5.59 -14.91 -11.70
C LEU A 8 5.03 -13.63 -12.34
N VAL A 9 5.10 -13.55 -13.67
CA VAL A 9 4.40 -12.52 -14.44
C VAL A 9 2.94 -12.93 -14.56
N VAL A 10 2.12 -12.48 -13.61
CA VAL A 10 0.66 -12.65 -13.71
C VAL A 10 0.14 -11.70 -14.78
N ARG A 11 -0.16 -12.22 -15.98
CA ARG A 11 -0.99 -11.50 -16.96
C ARG A 11 -2.42 -11.42 -16.44
N ARG A 12 -3.01 -10.22 -16.43
CA ARG A 12 -4.44 -10.04 -16.14
C ARG A 12 -5.26 -10.96 -17.05
N GLY A 13 -6.17 -11.75 -16.47
CA GLY A 13 -7.14 -12.59 -17.19
C GLY A 13 -6.74 -14.04 -17.45
N VAL A 14 -5.58 -14.51 -16.98
CA VAL A 14 -5.20 -15.94 -17.07
C VAL A 14 -5.34 -16.60 -15.69
N SER A 15 -6.25 -17.56 -15.56
CA SER A 15 -6.33 -18.41 -14.38
C SER A 15 -5.29 -19.51 -14.48
N ILE A 16 -4.26 -19.47 -13.63
CA ILE A 16 -3.32 -20.57 -13.46
C ILE A 16 -3.80 -21.38 -12.26
N ASN A 17 -4.19 -22.63 -12.48
CA ASN A 17 -4.61 -23.51 -11.40
C ASN A 17 -3.37 -24.12 -10.73
N ILE A 18 -2.82 -23.40 -9.75
CA ILE A 18 -1.67 -23.85 -8.94
C ILE A 18 -2.21 -24.36 -7.61
N SER A 19 -1.95 -25.63 -7.29
CA SER A 19 -2.31 -26.17 -5.98
C SER A 19 -1.35 -25.66 -4.89
N ALA A 20 -1.85 -25.50 -3.66
CA ALA A 20 -1.02 -25.14 -2.51
C ALA A 20 0.14 -26.15 -2.30
N GLY A 21 -0.13 -27.44 -2.53
CA GLY A 21 0.89 -28.50 -2.44
C GLY A 21 2.01 -28.35 -3.48
N SER A 22 1.69 -27.88 -4.68
CA SER A 22 2.70 -27.58 -5.71
C SER A 22 3.59 -26.39 -5.32
N VAL A 23 3.02 -25.36 -4.68
CA VAL A 23 3.79 -24.20 -4.18
C VAL A 23 4.72 -24.62 -3.04
N ALA A 24 4.23 -25.41 -2.08
CA ALA A 24 5.03 -25.89 -0.95
C ALA A 24 6.28 -26.65 -1.42
N ARG A 25 6.13 -27.58 -2.37
CA ARG A 25 7.28 -28.32 -2.93
C ARG A 25 8.30 -27.43 -3.63
N VAL A 26 7.84 -26.37 -4.32
CA VAL A 26 8.75 -25.41 -4.96
C VAL A 26 9.53 -24.64 -3.89
N ILE A 27 8.87 -24.22 -2.80
CA ILE A 27 9.53 -23.52 -1.69
C ILE A 27 10.55 -24.44 -0.99
N GLU A 28 10.21 -25.70 -0.75
CA GLU A 28 11.09 -26.69 -0.10
C GLU A 28 12.32 -27.05 -0.96
N GLY A 29 12.20 -26.98 -2.29
CA GLY A 29 13.24 -27.40 -3.23
C GLY A 29 14.20 -26.31 -3.69
N VAL A 30 14.09 -25.08 -3.18
CA VAL A 30 14.95 -23.96 -3.59
C VAL A 30 15.79 -23.43 -2.43
N ASP A 31 17.06 -23.13 -2.72
CA ASP A 31 17.98 -22.55 -1.72
C ASP A 31 17.78 -21.04 -1.52
N ARG A 32 17.04 -20.38 -2.43
CA ARG A 32 16.89 -18.92 -2.46
C ARG A 32 15.46 -18.55 -2.81
N VAL A 33 14.82 -17.81 -1.92
CA VAL A 33 13.45 -17.30 -2.09
C VAL A 33 13.48 -15.78 -2.02
N MET A 34 12.76 -15.14 -2.94
CA MET A 34 12.47 -13.71 -2.88
C MET A 34 10.98 -13.52 -2.64
N VAL A 35 10.61 -12.72 -1.65
CA VAL A 35 9.21 -12.40 -1.32
C VAL A 35 8.98 -10.91 -1.55
N LEU A 36 7.96 -10.58 -2.34
CA LEU A 36 7.48 -9.20 -2.52
C LEU A 36 6.21 -9.01 -1.69
N THR A 37 6.31 -8.29 -0.58
CA THR A 37 5.19 -8.00 0.31
C THR A 37 4.66 -6.59 0.12
N GLY A 38 3.35 -6.40 0.30
CA GLY A 38 2.72 -5.08 0.36
C GLY A 38 2.28 -4.70 1.77
N ALA A 39 1.65 -3.53 1.92
CA ALA A 39 1.18 -2.99 3.21
C ALA A 39 0.29 -3.97 3.98
N ARG A 40 -0.50 -4.80 3.29
CA ARG A 40 -1.40 -5.77 3.92
C ARG A 40 -0.70 -6.83 4.78
N ALA A 41 0.59 -7.10 4.54
CA ALA A 41 1.37 -7.99 5.40
C ALA A 41 1.45 -7.49 6.86
N SER A 42 1.26 -6.18 7.08
CA SER A 42 1.33 -5.54 8.38
C SER A 42 -0.04 -5.33 9.05
N CYS A 43 -1.16 -5.59 8.37
CA CYS A 43 -2.50 -5.36 8.91
C CYS A 43 -2.79 -6.19 10.17
N ALA A 44 -2.26 -7.42 10.24
CA ALA A 44 -2.38 -8.26 11.43
C ALA A 44 -1.66 -7.68 12.66
N ALA A 45 -0.71 -6.75 12.47
CA ALA A 45 -0.02 -6.03 13.53
C ALA A 45 -0.71 -4.69 13.88
N GLY A 46 -1.94 -4.45 13.40
CA GLY A 46 -2.69 -3.22 13.65
C GLY A 46 -2.28 -2.03 12.78
N ILE A 47 -1.42 -2.22 11.78
CA ILE A 47 -1.03 -1.17 10.85
C ILE A 47 -2.00 -1.21 9.65
N PRO A 48 -2.88 -0.21 9.46
CA PRO A 48 -3.82 -0.20 8.35
C PRO A 48 -3.07 -0.15 7.01
N ASP A 49 -3.66 -0.72 5.96
CA ASP A 49 -3.14 -0.49 4.61
C ASP A 49 -3.63 0.87 4.09
N PHE A 50 -3.33 1.20 2.84
CA PHE A 50 -3.68 2.50 2.27
C PHE A 50 -5.03 2.50 1.55
N ARG A 51 -5.44 1.37 0.95
CA ARG A 51 -6.44 1.32 -0.13
C ARG A 51 -7.64 0.44 0.17
N SER A 52 -7.61 -0.35 1.25
CA SER A 52 -8.75 -1.19 1.61
C SER A 52 -9.94 -0.35 2.11
N PRO A 53 -11.17 -0.87 2.03
CA PRO A 53 -12.32 -0.21 2.63
C PRO A 53 -12.09 0.05 4.12
N GLY A 54 -12.28 1.29 4.57
CA GLY A 54 -12.10 1.70 5.97
C GLY A 54 -10.66 2.10 6.36
N ASP A 55 -9.68 1.91 5.48
CA ASP A 55 -8.27 2.23 5.72
C ASP A 55 -7.94 3.71 5.42
N MET A 56 -6.65 4.07 5.34
CA MET A 56 -6.16 5.45 5.34
C MET A 56 -6.80 6.36 4.27
N TYR A 57 -6.85 5.93 3.00
CA TYR A 57 -7.45 6.77 1.95
C TYR A 57 -8.98 6.73 1.94
N ALA A 58 -9.60 5.62 2.38
CA ALA A 58 -11.04 5.50 2.47
C ALA A 58 -11.63 6.41 3.57
N SER A 59 -10.85 6.68 4.62
CA SER A 59 -11.21 7.55 5.75
C SER A 59 -10.70 8.99 5.61
N LEU A 60 -10.08 9.34 4.48
CA LEU A 60 -9.56 10.68 4.23
C LEU A 60 -10.70 11.70 4.22
N ARG A 61 -10.53 12.79 4.97
CA ARG A 61 -11.47 13.92 5.04
C ARG A 61 -10.78 15.20 4.60
N PRO A 62 -10.67 15.48 3.28
CA PRO A 62 -9.93 16.64 2.76
C PRO A 62 -10.37 17.97 3.36
N GLU A 63 -11.65 18.11 3.70
CA GLU A 63 -12.21 19.31 4.32
C GLU A 63 -11.64 19.63 5.71
N LEU A 64 -11.07 18.64 6.40
CA LEU A 64 -10.43 18.80 7.71
C LEU A 64 -8.93 19.08 7.63
N LEU A 65 -8.33 19.04 6.43
CA LEU A 65 -6.90 19.22 6.24
C LEU A 65 -6.53 20.67 5.95
N THR A 66 -5.35 21.06 6.40
CA THR A 66 -4.78 22.37 6.13
C THR A 66 -4.30 22.45 4.67
N ALA A 67 -5.23 22.70 3.75
CA ALA A 67 -5.01 22.72 2.30
C ALA A 67 -5.85 23.81 1.59
N SER A 68 -5.41 24.26 0.41
CA SER A 68 -6.23 25.14 -0.44
C SER A 68 -7.46 24.41 -1.00
N GLU A 69 -8.49 25.16 -1.40
CA GLU A 69 -9.69 24.54 -1.99
C GLU A 69 -9.39 23.74 -3.27
N SER A 70 -8.43 24.19 -4.08
CA SER A 70 -7.95 23.42 -5.23
C SER A 70 -7.27 22.11 -4.83
N GLN A 71 -6.45 22.12 -3.77
CA GLN A 71 -5.81 20.91 -3.25
C GLN A 71 -6.83 19.94 -2.65
N LYS A 72 -7.82 20.44 -1.90
CA LYS A 72 -8.93 19.64 -1.37
C LYS A 72 -9.77 19.03 -2.47
N HIS A 73 -9.98 19.76 -3.58
CA HIS A 73 -10.66 19.21 -4.75
C HIS A 73 -9.89 18.03 -5.35
N LEU A 74 -8.57 18.18 -5.54
CA LEU A 74 -7.72 17.09 -6.05
C LEU A 74 -7.72 15.85 -5.13
N MET A 75 -7.72 16.04 -3.81
CA MET A 75 -7.81 14.91 -2.85
C MET A 75 -9.17 14.20 -2.88
N ARG A 76 -10.25 14.90 -3.22
CA ARG A 76 -11.59 14.29 -3.37
C ARG A 76 -11.67 13.42 -4.62
N GLU A 77 -10.99 13.83 -5.68
CA GLU A 77 -10.91 13.06 -6.93
C GLU A 77 -9.96 11.86 -6.79
N ASP A 78 -8.79 12.08 -6.19
CA ASP A 78 -7.81 11.04 -5.91
C ASP A 78 -7.19 11.23 -4.50
N PRO A 79 -7.54 10.37 -3.53
CA PRO A 79 -7.02 10.49 -2.17
C PRO A 79 -5.52 10.21 -2.07
N VAL A 80 -4.89 9.58 -3.07
CA VAL A 80 -3.42 9.40 -3.14
C VAL A 80 -2.71 10.75 -3.22
N TYR A 81 -3.39 11.78 -3.75
CA TYR A 81 -2.83 13.11 -3.95
C TYR A 81 -2.32 13.76 -2.66
N VAL A 82 -2.80 13.31 -1.50
CA VAL A 82 -2.30 13.82 -0.22
C VAL A 82 -0.87 13.42 0.13
N ALA A 83 -0.35 12.40 -0.55
CA ALA A 83 1.05 12.00 -0.48
C ALA A 83 1.85 12.42 -1.73
N ASP A 84 1.29 13.29 -2.58
CA ASP A 84 1.98 13.78 -3.77
C ASP A 84 3.20 14.64 -3.40
N LYS A 85 4.28 14.50 -4.18
CA LYS A 85 5.54 15.21 -3.95
C LYS A 85 5.37 16.72 -4.06
N LYS A 86 4.64 17.22 -5.05
CA LYS A 86 4.45 18.67 -5.23
C LYS A 86 3.60 19.23 -4.11
N MET A 87 2.58 18.51 -3.68
CA MET A 87 1.80 18.89 -2.51
C MET A 87 2.67 18.97 -1.26
N PHE A 88 3.45 17.93 -0.97
CA PHE A 88 4.33 17.87 0.20
C PHE A 88 5.36 19.01 0.23
N LEU A 89 5.92 19.36 -0.93
CA LEU A 89 6.89 20.45 -1.06
C LEU A 89 6.25 21.83 -0.92
N ALA A 90 4.97 21.99 -1.29
CA ALA A 90 4.23 23.22 -1.04
C ALA A 90 3.87 23.38 0.44
N SER A 91 3.49 22.29 1.11
CA SER A 91 3.22 22.23 2.53
C SER A 91 3.29 20.79 3.03
N GLN A 92 3.94 20.59 4.19
CA GLN A 92 4.05 19.27 4.81
C GLN A 92 2.88 18.94 5.74
N PHE A 93 2.02 19.92 6.06
CA PHE A 93 0.98 19.77 7.08
C PHE A 93 -0.02 18.67 6.73
N GLN A 94 -0.55 18.66 5.51
CA GLN A 94 -1.54 17.69 5.05
C GLN A 94 -1.06 16.24 5.25
N TYR A 95 0.19 15.97 4.88
CA TYR A 95 0.79 14.65 5.05
C TYR A 95 0.96 14.27 6.53
N ARG A 96 1.36 15.22 7.37
CA ARG A 96 1.55 15.01 8.82
C ARG A 96 0.23 14.83 9.56
N GLU A 97 -0.81 15.56 9.17
CA GLU A 97 -2.14 15.51 9.78
C GLU A 97 -2.74 14.11 9.66
N ILE A 98 -2.64 13.47 8.49
CA ILE A 98 -3.19 12.12 8.28
C ILE A 98 -2.38 11.06 9.00
N ARG A 99 -1.06 11.24 9.09
CA ARG A 99 -0.18 10.31 9.80
C ARG A 99 -0.16 10.53 11.30
N ARG A 100 -0.75 11.62 11.80
CA ARG A 100 -0.70 12.00 13.21
C ARG A 100 -1.16 10.86 14.12
N PRO A 101 -2.27 10.15 13.88
CA PRO A 101 -2.69 9.09 14.78
C PRO A 101 -1.72 7.90 14.79
N PHE A 102 -1.14 7.57 13.63
CA PHE A 102 -0.10 6.55 13.52
C PHE A 102 1.19 6.96 14.26
N ILE A 103 1.63 8.21 14.11
CA ILE A 103 2.83 8.74 14.77
C ILE A 103 2.64 8.77 16.30
N LEU A 104 1.43 9.08 16.77
CA LEU A 104 1.12 9.20 18.19
C LEU A 104 0.64 7.88 18.83
N GLY A 105 0.38 6.83 18.04
CA GLY A 105 -0.14 5.56 18.53
C GLY A 105 -1.56 5.65 19.09
N THR A 106 -2.42 6.50 18.51
CA THR A 106 -3.77 6.78 19.03
C THR A 106 -4.89 6.16 18.18
N GLN A 107 -4.57 5.19 17.33
CA GLN A 107 -5.52 4.42 16.51
C GLN A 107 -5.54 2.96 16.93
#